data_AF-A0A6N4X3M8-F1
#
_entry.id   AF-A0A6N4X3M8-F1
#
_cell.length_a   1.000
_cell.length_b   1.000
_cell.length_c   1.000
_cell.angle_alpha   90.00
_cell.angle_beta   90.00
_cell.angle_gamma   90.00
#
_symmetry.space_group_name_H-M   'P 1'
#
loop_
_entity.id
_entity.type
_entity.pdbx_description
1 polymer ?
#
loop_
_entity_poly.entity_id
_entity_poly.type
_entity_poly.pdbx_seq_one_letter_code
_entity_poly.pdbx_strand_id
1 'polypeptide(L)'
;MKNKKNIGITLLFYSKRKSSYTSFLKSYVLEIKDWDDLQTKIKKITFLNKTLEYVGIEDVFYVSGLFGEKEILGKSYIDEITKIKEAKKLLLKQKKYTYNFQENKQKEKWFLFSLIYFYHDKNTGDKLSISCLTPIFADNLKNAKIKVRKFCETEAFMKKIVLYKLDKMYYTNLKYIGIEDVSYVEENVEKGGAYECSFKTYRKIEKIKDLLPSKEKMQTSFKQVINI
;
A
#
# COMPACT_ATOMS: atom_id res chain seq x y z
N MET A 1 9.87 -4.23 -27.72
CA MET A 1 10.25 -4.48 -26.31
C MET A 1 9.11 -3.97 -25.43
N LYS A 2 8.56 -4.78 -24.50
CA LYS A 2 7.58 -4.27 -23.53
C LYS A 2 8.30 -3.31 -22.57
N ASN A 3 7.81 -2.09 -22.43
CA ASN A 3 8.31 -1.14 -21.44
C ASN A 3 8.04 -1.69 -20.05
N LYS A 4 9.04 -1.63 -19.17
CA LYS A 4 8.88 -1.99 -17.77
C LYS A 4 7.98 -0.97 -17.06
N LYS A 5 7.23 -1.42 -16.05
CA LYS A 5 6.39 -0.56 -15.21
C LYS A 5 6.61 -0.86 -13.74
N ASN A 6 6.48 0.16 -12.90
CA ASN A 6 6.50 -0.02 -11.45
C ASN A 6 5.10 -0.41 -10.98
N ILE A 7 5.01 -1.50 -10.24
CA ILE A 7 3.78 -1.99 -9.64
C ILE A 7 4.01 -2.24 -8.15
N GLY A 8 2.94 -2.12 -7.38
CA GLY A 8 2.89 -2.60 -6.02
C GLY A 8 2.27 -3.99 -5.98
N ILE A 9 2.78 -4.86 -5.11
CA ILE A 9 2.19 -6.17 -4.85
C ILE A 9 2.11 -6.42 -3.36
N THR A 10 1.04 -7.07 -2.92
CA THR A 10 0.95 -7.64 -1.58
C THR A 10 1.06 -9.15 -1.68
N LEU A 11 2.06 -9.72 -1.01
CA LEU A 11 2.28 -11.16 -0.93
C LEU A 11 1.81 -11.70 0.42
N LEU A 12 1.10 -12.82 0.37
CA LEU A 12 0.65 -13.53 1.55
C LEU A 12 1.62 -14.65 1.90
N PHE A 13 2.09 -14.61 3.14
CA PHE A 13 2.90 -15.64 3.76
C PHE A 13 2.23 -16.16 5.04
N TYR A 14 2.73 -17.27 5.57
CA TYR A 14 2.38 -17.71 6.92
C TYR A 14 3.56 -18.35 7.66
N SER A 15 3.43 -18.45 8.98
CA SER A 15 4.23 -19.32 9.83
C SER A 15 3.32 -20.17 10.70
N LYS A 16 3.66 -21.45 10.89
CA LYS A 16 2.95 -22.36 11.79
C LYS A 16 3.58 -22.32 13.18
N ARG A 17 2.77 -22.09 14.22
CA ARG A 17 3.19 -22.15 15.62
C ARG A 17 2.25 -23.04 16.42
N LYS A 18 2.74 -24.21 16.83
CA LYS A 18 1.97 -25.22 17.60
C LYS A 18 0.58 -25.47 16.99
N SER A 19 -0.47 -24.90 17.59
CA SER A 19 -1.88 -25.04 17.22
C SER A 19 -2.45 -23.86 16.41
N SER A 20 -1.61 -22.93 15.95
CA SER A 20 -2.03 -21.71 15.26
C SER A 20 -1.16 -21.40 14.04
N TYR A 21 -1.72 -20.59 13.15
CA TYR A 21 -1.05 -20.09 11.96
C TYR A 21 -1.06 -18.57 12.01
N THR A 22 0.11 -17.95 11.90
CA THR A 22 0.20 -16.48 11.76
C THR A 22 0.42 -16.17 10.29
N SER A 23 -0.55 -15.50 9.67
CA SER A 23 -0.41 -14.94 8.33
C SER A 23 0.37 -13.63 8.37
N PHE A 24 1.07 -13.33 7.28
CA PHE A 24 1.78 -12.08 7.04
C PHE A 24 1.43 -11.57 5.65
N LEU A 25 0.92 -10.34 5.56
CA LEU A 25 0.81 -9.61 4.30
C LEU A 25 2.03 -8.69 4.20
N LYS A 26 2.81 -8.86 3.13
CA LYS A 26 4.02 -8.09 2.88
C LYS A 26 3.93 -7.38 1.55
N SER A 27 4.06 -6.06 1.57
CA SER A 27 3.90 -5.22 0.39
C SER A 27 5.26 -4.81 -0.20
N TYR A 28 5.39 -4.92 -1.52
CA TYR A 28 6.63 -4.67 -2.27
C TYR A 28 6.35 -3.76 -3.46
N VAL A 29 7.35 -2.96 -3.85
CA VAL A 29 7.35 -2.21 -5.10
C VAL A 29 8.31 -2.88 -6.08
N LEU A 30 7.81 -3.28 -7.25
CA LEU A 30 8.57 -4.02 -8.25
C LEU A 30 8.47 -3.37 -9.63
N GLU A 31 9.61 -3.29 -10.31
CA GLU A 31 9.65 -2.95 -11.73
C GLU A 31 9.43 -4.22 -12.58
N ILE A 32 8.31 -4.34 -13.30
CA ILE A 32 7.86 -5.57 -13.99
C ILE A 32 7.61 -5.32 -15.48
N LYS A 33 7.93 -6.31 -16.33
CA LYS A 33 7.58 -6.31 -17.78
C LYS A 33 6.23 -6.96 -18.07
N ASP A 34 5.99 -8.13 -17.48
CA ASP A 34 4.80 -8.95 -17.67
C ASP A 34 4.63 -9.96 -16.54
N TRP A 35 3.66 -10.86 -16.68
CA TRP A 35 3.29 -11.81 -15.65
C TRP A 35 4.43 -12.78 -15.29
N ASP A 36 5.21 -13.23 -16.28
CA ASP A 36 6.29 -14.21 -16.05
C ASP A 36 7.48 -13.56 -15.33
N ASP A 37 7.78 -12.30 -15.66
CA ASP A 37 8.75 -11.48 -14.90
C ASP A 37 8.29 -11.30 -13.45
N LEU A 38 7.00 -11.01 -13.22
CA LEU A 38 6.42 -10.95 -11.87
C LEU A 38 6.63 -12.26 -11.09
N GLN A 39 6.30 -13.40 -11.67
CA GLN A 39 6.51 -14.70 -11.03
C GLN A 39 7.99 -14.93 -10.69
N THR A 40 8.90 -14.52 -11.57
CA THR A 40 10.35 -14.63 -11.35
C THR A 40 10.82 -13.76 -10.19
N LYS A 41 10.30 -12.53 -10.07
CA LYS A 41 10.61 -11.63 -8.95
C LYS A 41 10.06 -12.16 -7.62
N ILE A 42 8.85 -12.68 -7.62
CA ILE A 42 8.24 -13.30 -6.44
C ILE A 42 9.12 -14.47 -5.96
N LYS A 43 9.55 -15.36 -6.86
CA LYS A 43 10.45 -16.48 -6.51
C LYS A 43 11.73 -16.01 -5.80
N LYS A 44 12.31 -14.89 -6.21
CA LYS A 44 13.48 -14.29 -5.56
C LYS A 44 13.15 -13.81 -4.14
N ILE A 45 12.02 -13.11 -3.97
CA ILE A 45 11.55 -12.63 -2.66
C ILE A 45 11.32 -13.82 -1.71
N THR A 46 10.61 -14.85 -2.18
CA THR A 46 10.29 -16.03 -1.37
C THR A 46 11.53 -16.82 -1.00
N PHE A 47 12.54 -16.88 -1.88
CA PHE A 47 13.81 -17.55 -1.58
C PHE A 47 14.59 -16.84 -0.46
N LEU A 48 14.49 -15.52 -0.36
CA LEU A 48 15.11 -14.74 0.71
C LEU A 48 14.35 -14.87 2.03
N ASN A 49 13.02 -15.09 1.99
CA ASN A 49 12.16 -15.19 3.17
C ASN A 49 12.10 -16.63 3.76
N LYS A 50 13.25 -17.17 4.18
CA LYS A 50 13.38 -18.58 4.62
C LYS A 50 12.55 -18.97 5.85
N THR A 51 12.04 -18.00 6.60
CA THR A 51 11.29 -18.23 7.85
C THR A 51 9.78 -18.31 7.65
N LEU A 52 9.28 -17.89 6.48
CA LEU A 52 7.86 -17.82 6.19
C LEU A 52 7.53 -18.64 4.95
N GLU A 53 6.39 -19.33 4.99
CA GLU A 53 5.88 -20.09 3.85
C GLU A 53 5.01 -19.18 2.97
N TYR A 54 5.32 -19.14 1.67
CA TYR A 54 4.56 -18.36 0.69
C TYR A 54 3.24 -19.04 0.33
N VAL A 55 2.14 -18.28 0.31
CA VAL A 55 0.80 -18.78 -0.04
C VAL A 55 0.37 -18.30 -1.42
N GLY A 56 0.55 -17.01 -1.73
CA GLY A 56 0.08 -16.42 -2.97
C GLY A 56 0.16 -14.89 -3.02
N ILE A 57 -0.27 -14.32 -4.14
CA ILE A 57 -0.41 -12.88 -4.31
C ILE A 57 -1.80 -12.49 -3.80
N GLU A 58 -1.85 -11.59 -2.82
CA GLU A 58 -3.11 -11.10 -2.26
C GLU A 58 -3.63 -9.90 -3.07
N ASP A 59 -2.75 -8.98 -3.46
CA ASP A 59 -3.14 -7.82 -4.28
C ASP A 59 -2.03 -7.37 -5.24
N VAL A 60 -2.43 -6.71 -6.32
CA VAL A 60 -1.57 -6.02 -7.28
C VAL A 60 -2.20 -4.67 -7.57
N PHE A 61 -1.44 -3.61 -7.33
CA PHE A 61 -1.93 -2.24 -7.40
C PHE A 61 -0.91 -1.30 -8.04
N TYR A 62 -1.40 -0.14 -8.45
CA TYR A 62 -0.58 0.91 -9.02
C TYR A 62 0.28 1.60 -7.96
N VAL A 63 1.49 2.01 -8.37
CA VAL A 63 2.38 2.87 -7.60
C VAL A 63 2.93 3.97 -8.50
N SER A 64 3.22 5.15 -7.96
CA SER A 64 3.73 6.26 -8.78
C SER A 64 5.20 6.19 -9.15
N GLY A 65 5.95 5.25 -8.56
CA GLY A 65 7.38 5.10 -8.78
C GLY A 65 7.94 3.92 -7.99
N LEU A 66 9.27 3.84 -7.95
CA LEU A 66 9.98 2.96 -7.02
C LEU A 66 9.82 3.46 -5.57
N PHE A 67 10.22 2.66 -4.59
CA PHE A 67 10.25 3.12 -3.21
C PHE A 67 11.15 4.35 -3.05
N GLY A 68 10.57 5.49 -2.64
CA GLY A 68 11.27 6.77 -2.52
C GLY A 68 10.37 7.87 -1.98
N GLU A 69 10.96 8.96 -1.48
CA GLU A 69 10.21 10.06 -0.85
C GLU A 69 9.11 10.59 -1.77
N LYS A 70 7.91 10.78 -1.23
CA LYS A 70 6.75 11.37 -1.94
C LYS A 70 6.22 10.53 -3.11
N GLU A 71 6.55 9.24 -3.15
CA GLU A 71 5.88 8.28 -4.03
C GLU A 71 4.62 7.71 -3.38
N ILE A 72 3.60 7.43 -4.17
CA ILE A 72 2.40 6.74 -3.72
C ILE A 72 2.61 5.25 -3.94
N LEU A 73 2.72 4.52 -2.84
CA LEU A 73 3.02 3.09 -2.83
C LEU A 73 1.77 2.24 -2.54
N GLY A 74 0.58 2.81 -2.69
CA GLY A 74 -0.67 2.12 -2.43
C GLY A 74 -1.80 3.12 -2.30
N LYS A 75 -2.99 2.73 -2.75
CA LYS A 75 -4.20 3.55 -2.67
C LYS A 75 -5.37 2.67 -2.28
N SER A 76 -6.18 3.15 -1.34
CA SER A 76 -7.44 2.52 -0.97
C SER A 76 -8.57 3.52 -1.15
N TYR A 77 -9.57 3.13 -1.94
CA TYR A 77 -10.80 3.90 -2.13
C TYR A 77 -11.83 3.46 -1.11
N ILE A 78 -12.42 4.44 -0.42
CA ILE A 78 -13.41 4.23 0.62
C ILE A 78 -14.72 4.85 0.14
N ASP A 79 -15.42 4.11 -0.70
CA ASP A 79 -16.59 4.58 -1.44
C ASP A 79 -17.80 4.81 -0.50
N GLU A 80 -17.85 4.16 0.66
CA GLU A 80 -18.87 4.39 1.68
C GLU A 80 -18.74 5.75 2.38
N ILE A 81 -17.57 6.41 2.31
CA ILE A 81 -17.33 7.72 2.93
C ILE A 81 -17.54 8.82 1.91
N THR A 82 -18.81 9.19 1.75
CA THR A 82 -19.27 10.23 0.80
C THR A 82 -19.38 11.61 1.44
N LYS A 83 -19.08 11.75 2.74
CA LYS A 83 -19.11 13.03 3.48
C LYS A 83 -17.74 13.38 4.06
N ILE A 84 -17.30 14.62 3.85
CA ILE A 84 -16.04 15.12 4.41
C ILE A 84 -15.95 15.00 5.94
N LYS A 85 -17.08 15.13 6.66
CA LYS A 85 -17.14 14.97 8.12
C LYS A 85 -16.78 13.55 8.54
N GLU A 86 -17.15 12.55 7.75
CA GLU A 86 -16.84 11.14 8.01
C GLU A 86 -15.40 10.81 7.67
N ALA A 87 -14.86 11.37 6.58
CA ALA A 87 -13.43 11.27 6.26
C ALA A 87 -12.57 11.82 7.40
N LYS A 88 -12.96 12.96 8.00
CA LYS A 88 -12.29 13.52 9.18
C LYS A 88 -12.33 12.60 10.41
N LYS A 89 -13.32 11.71 10.54
CA LYS A 89 -13.38 10.72 11.63
C LYS A 89 -12.37 9.59 11.47
N LEU A 90 -11.73 9.45 10.29
CA LEU A 90 -10.65 8.50 10.07
C LEU A 90 -9.31 9.01 10.60
N LEU A 91 -9.17 10.32 10.78
CA LEU A 91 -7.96 10.89 11.36
C LEU A 91 -7.73 10.32 12.77
N LEU A 92 -6.57 9.68 12.95
CA LEU A 92 -6.07 9.18 14.23
C LEU A 92 -6.92 8.10 14.90
N LYS A 93 -7.37 7.07 14.16
CA LYS A 93 -7.80 5.77 14.75
C LYS A 93 -6.60 4.86 15.06
N GLN A 94 -5.73 5.29 15.98
CA GLN A 94 -4.51 4.55 16.39
C GLN A 94 -4.73 3.21 17.11
N LYS A 95 -5.96 2.71 17.27
CA LYS A 95 -6.23 1.47 18.02
C LYS A 95 -7.05 0.40 17.28
N LYS A 96 -7.59 0.71 16.10
CA LYS A 96 -8.43 -0.26 15.35
C LYS A 96 -7.85 -0.63 13.98
N TYR A 97 -7.00 0.24 13.42
CA TYR A 97 -6.46 0.09 12.06
C TYR A 97 -4.95 0.27 11.96
N THR A 98 -4.26 0.58 13.07
CA THR A 98 -2.81 0.46 13.14
C THR A 98 -2.51 -0.98 12.83
N TYR A 99 -1.87 -1.23 11.68
CA TYR A 99 -1.40 -2.57 11.38
C TYR A 99 -0.51 -2.98 12.54
N ASN A 100 -0.75 -4.16 13.11
CA ASN A 100 0.19 -4.73 14.05
C ASN A 100 1.42 -5.06 13.22
N PHE A 101 2.34 -4.11 13.16
CA PHE A 101 3.62 -4.25 12.52
C PHE A 101 4.51 -5.10 13.45
N GLN A 102 5.40 -5.92 12.90
CA GLN A 102 6.29 -6.73 13.73
C GLN A 102 7.38 -5.82 14.28
N GLU A 103 7.47 -5.65 15.61
CA GLU A 103 8.60 -4.95 16.24
C GLU A 103 9.95 -5.54 15.80
N ASN A 104 10.49 -4.97 14.72
CA ASN A 104 11.82 -5.28 14.23
C ASN A 104 12.69 -4.12 14.66
N LYS A 105 13.86 -4.43 15.21
CA LYS A 105 14.77 -3.48 15.86
C LYS A 105 15.50 -2.56 14.88
N GLN A 106 14.89 -2.21 13.76
CA GLN A 106 15.44 -1.27 12.81
C GLN A 106 15.14 0.17 13.27
N LYS A 107 16.21 0.89 13.63
CA LYS A 107 16.19 2.33 13.94
C LYS A 107 16.11 3.17 12.65
N GLU A 108 15.26 2.78 11.69
CA GLU A 108 15.32 3.34 10.34
C GLU A 108 14.65 4.72 10.23
N LYS A 109 15.14 5.48 9.24
CA LYS A 109 14.74 6.86 8.93
C LYS A 109 13.48 6.93 8.06
N TRP A 110 12.94 5.80 7.61
CA TRP A 110 11.77 5.76 6.75
C TRP A 110 10.48 5.60 7.55
N PHE A 111 9.56 6.53 7.34
CA PHE A 111 8.20 6.52 7.88
C PHE A 111 7.22 6.30 6.73
N LEU A 112 6.31 5.34 6.88
CA LEU A 112 5.21 5.14 5.94
C LEU A 112 3.98 5.87 6.46
N PHE A 113 3.57 6.91 5.74
CA PHE A 113 2.37 7.68 6.07
C PHE A 113 1.18 7.17 5.28
N SER A 114 0.08 6.92 5.98
CA SER A 114 -1.24 6.87 5.36
C SER A 114 -1.84 8.27 5.35
N LEU A 115 -2.01 8.85 4.16
CA LEU A 115 -2.58 10.17 3.94
C LEU A 115 -4.00 10.05 3.40
N ILE A 116 -4.94 10.77 3.98
CA ILE A 116 -6.33 10.75 3.53
C ILE A 116 -6.74 12.04 2.81
N TYR A 117 -7.41 11.85 1.69
CA TYR A 117 -7.99 12.88 0.83
C TYR A 117 -9.48 12.63 0.67
N PHE A 118 -10.24 13.71 0.48
CA PHE A 118 -11.63 13.66 0.10
C PHE A 118 -11.78 14.20 -1.31
N TYR A 119 -12.33 13.40 -2.20
CA TYR A 119 -12.65 13.79 -3.56
C TYR A 119 -14.09 14.28 -3.62
N HIS A 120 -14.32 15.39 -4.31
CA HIS A 120 -15.67 15.86 -4.61
C HIS A 120 -15.71 16.52 -5.98
N ASP A 121 -16.36 15.84 -6.93
CA ASP A 121 -16.65 16.42 -8.24
C ASP A 121 -18.01 17.12 -8.21
N LYS A 122 -18.00 18.43 -8.43
CA LYS A 122 -19.25 19.22 -8.45
C LYS A 122 -20.10 18.94 -9.70
N ASN A 123 -19.48 18.50 -10.80
CA ASN A 123 -20.17 18.29 -12.06
C ASN A 123 -20.90 16.94 -12.08
N THR A 124 -20.26 15.87 -11.57
CA THR A 124 -20.88 14.54 -11.48
C THR A 124 -21.58 14.29 -10.14
N GLY A 125 -21.23 15.04 -9.10
CA GLY A 125 -21.70 14.81 -7.73
C GLY A 125 -20.92 13.73 -6.99
N ASP A 126 -19.91 13.12 -7.62
CA ASP A 126 -19.14 12.02 -7.07
C ASP A 126 -18.36 12.46 -5.82
N LYS A 127 -18.46 11.65 -4.76
CA LYS A 127 -17.81 11.87 -3.48
C LYS A 127 -17.24 10.58 -2.96
N LEU A 128 -15.97 10.58 -2.60
CA LEU A 128 -15.32 9.42 -1.98
C LEU A 128 -14.08 9.86 -1.20
N SER A 129 -13.61 8.99 -0.31
CA SER A 129 -12.33 9.18 0.38
C SER A 129 -11.24 8.30 -0.23
N ILE A 130 -10.02 8.83 -0.30
CA ILE A 130 -8.86 8.13 -0.82
C ILE A 130 -7.79 8.13 0.27
N SER A 131 -7.36 6.94 0.67
CA SER A 131 -6.20 6.74 1.51
C SER A 131 -5.00 6.38 0.65
N CYS A 132 -3.84 7.00 0.87
CA CYS A 132 -2.62 6.82 0.09
C CYS A 132 -1.43 6.55 1.00
N LEU A 133 -0.66 5.51 0.69
CA LEU A 133 0.60 5.20 1.38
C LEU A 133 1.76 5.97 0.74
N THR A 134 2.50 6.76 1.52
CA THR A 134 3.67 7.52 1.05
C THR A 134 4.84 7.37 2.02
N PRO A 135 6.04 6.96 1.57
CA PRO A 135 7.20 6.85 2.44
C PRO A 135 7.91 8.20 2.55
N ILE A 136 8.47 8.47 3.73
CA ILE A 136 9.16 9.72 4.07
C ILE A 136 10.43 9.43 4.84
N PHE A 137 11.54 9.96 4.35
CA PHE A 137 12.82 9.82 5.03
C PHE A 137 13.02 11.00 6.00
N ALA A 138 13.20 10.73 7.28
CA ALA A 138 13.46 11.75 8.29
C ALA A 138 14.15 11.15 9.52
N ASP A 139 14.80 11.99 10.32
CA ASP A 139 15.48 11.52 11.54
C ASP A 139 14.49 11.19 12.68
N ASN A 140 13.27 11.71 12.62
CA ASN A 140 12.21 11.46 13.60
C ASN A 140 10.82 11.80 13.03
N LEU A 141 9.78 11.34 13.72
CA LEU A 141 8.39 11.52 13.33
C LEU A 141 7.97 13.00 13.23
N LYS A 142 8.51 13.88 14.09
CA LYS A 142 8.20 15.32 14.07
C LYS A 142 8.67 15.93 12.74
N ASN A 143 9.90 15.65 12.34
CA ASN A 143 10.48 16.11 11.08
C ASN A 143 9.77 15.47 9.88
N ALA A 144 9.42 14.18 9.97
CA ALA A 144 8.65 13.50 8.92
C ALA A 144 7.28 14.17 8.68
N LYS A 145 6.55 14.50 9.75
CA LYS A 145 5.27 15.24 9.67
C LYS A 145 5.42 16.63 9.05
N ILE A 146 6.51 17.34 9.35
CA ILE A 146 6.81 18.64 8.73
C ILE A 146 7.04 18.46 7.23
N LYS A 147 7.81 17.44 6.81
CA LYS A 147 8.03 17.14 5.39
C LYS A 147 6.72 16.85 4.66
N VAL A 148 5.85 16.00 5.21
CA VAL A 148 4.53 15.69 4.63
C VAL A 148 3.71 16.95 4.36
N ARG A 149 3.58 17.82 5.37
CA ARG A 149 2.82 19.07 5.27
C ARG A 149 3.33 20.01 4.17
N LYS A 150 4.61 19.90 3.77
CA LYS A 150 5.19 20.73 2.72
C LYS A 150 4.79 20.30 1.30
N PHE A 151 4.34 19.06 1.08
CA PHE A 151 4.05 18.57 -0.27
C PHE A 151 2.66 17.94 -0.45
N CYS A 152 1.96 17.56 0.62
CA CYS A 152 0.71 16.80 0.52
C CYS A 152 -0.41 17.51 -0.27
N GLU A 153 -0.34 18.84 -0.40
CA GLU A 153 -1.30 19.65 -1.17
C GLU A 153 -0.67 20.25 -2.45
N THR A 154 0.55 19.87 -2.79
CA THR A 154 1.17 20.33 -4.04
C THR A 154 0.51 19.66 -5.24
N GLU A 155 0.35 20.42 -6.33
CA GLU A 155 -0.21 19.91 -7.59
C GLU A 155 0.52 18.64 -8.07
N ALA A 156 1.86 18.64 -8.03
CA ALA A 156 2.67 17.51 -8.46
C ALA A 156 2.35 16.23 -7.66
N PHE A 157 2.10 16.35 -6.36
CA PHE A 157 1.74 15.20 -5.53
C PHE A 157 0.28 14.78 -5.73
N MET A 158 -0.66 15.73 -5.79
CA MET A 158 -2.08 15.40 -5.99
C MET A 158 -2.34 14.76 -7.35
N LYS A 159 -1.59 15.13 -8.40
CA LYS A 159 -1.61 14.44 -9.69
C LYS A 159 -1.28 12.95 -9.54
N LYS A 160 -0.31 12.58 -8.70
CA LYS A 160 0.02 11.16 -8.41
C LYS A 160 -1.16 10.40 -7.81
N ILE A 161 -2.01 11.06 -7.02
CA ILE A 161 -3.17 10.43 -6.34
C ILE A 161 -4.26 10.06 -7.34
N VAL A 162 -4.59 10.96 -8.27
CA VAL A 162 -5.61 10.69 -9.29
C VAL A 162 -5.06 9.96 -10.52
N LEU A 163 -3.74 9.87 -10.65
CA LEU A 163 -3.10 9.10 -11.70
C LEU A 163 -3.67 7.66 -11.68
N TYR A 164 -4.42 7.38 -12.75
CA TYR A 164 -4.85 6.06 -13.22
C TYR A 164 -6.01 5.33 -12.53
N LYS A 165 -6.87 6.03 -11.77
CA LYS A 165 -8.23 5.54 -11.47
C LYS A 165 -9.24 6.46 -12.12
N LEU A 166 -10.08 5.88 -12.99
CA LEU A 166 -11.15 6.54 -13.76
C LEU A 166 -10.58 7.72 -14.57
N ASP A 167 -10.63 7.67 -15.90
CA ASP A 167 -10.20 8.75 -16.82
C ASP A 167 -10.85 10.13 -16.59
N LYS A 168 -11.56 10.32 -15.46
CA LYS A 168 -12.41 11.44 -15.11
C LYS A 168 -12.08 12.08 -13.75
N MET A 169 -11.17 11.53 -12.94
CA MET A 169 -10.84 12.16 -11.65
C MET A 169 -9.85 13.31 -11.82
N TYR A 170 -10.30 14.54 -11.55
CA TYR A 170 -9.43 15.72 -11.59
C TYR A 170 -8.77 15.95 -10.22
N TYR A 171 -7.44 16.11 -10.20
CA TYR A 171 -6.70 16.35 -8.94
C TYR A 171 -7.15 17.62 -8.21
N THR A 172 -7.68 18.61 -8.92
CA THR A 172 -8.24 19.85 -8.37
C THR A 172 -9.48 19.62 -7.49
N ASN A 173 -10.14 18.47 -7.64
CA ASN A 173 -11.28 18.06 -6.83
C ASN A 173 -10.86 17.32 -5.55
N LEU A 174 -9.55 17.10 -5.34
CA LEU A 174 -9.04 16.53 -4.10
C LEU A 174 -8.86 17.61 -3.04
N LYS A 175 -9.28 17.25 -1.83
CA LYS A 175 -8.98 18.01 -0.62
C LYS A 175 -8.23 17.12 0.34
N TYR A 176 -7.03 17.55 0.74
CA TYR A 176 -6.30 16.89 1.82
C TYR A 176 -7.08 17.01 3.13
N ILE A 177 -7.25 15.87 3.82
CA ILE A 177 -7.98 15.80 5.09
C ILE A 177 -6.99 15.69 6.25
N GLY A 178 -5.93 14.91 6.10
CA GLY A 178 -4.90 14.76 7.11
C GLY A 178 -4.13 13.46 7.01
N ILE A 179 -3.38 13.18 8.08
CA ILE A 179 -2.67 11.92 8.26
C ILE A 179 -3.63 10.95 8.95
N GLU A 180 -3.95 9.85 8.29
CA GLU A 180 -4.76 8.76 8.85
C GLU A 180 -3.93 7.96 9.86
N ASP A 181 -2.75 7.50 9.45
CA ASP A 181 -1.83 6.71 10.26
C ASP A 181 -0.36 6.94 9.86
N VAL A 182 0.57 6.56 10.74
CA VAL A 182 2.01 6.57 10.46
C VAL A 182 2.67 5.35 11.10
N SER A 183 3.44 4.62 10.30
CA SER A 183 4.28 3.53 10.75
C SER A 183 5.73 3.71 10.34
N TYR A 184 6.61 2.87 10.88
CA TYR A 184 7.97 2.72 10.40
C TYR A 184 8.00 1.69 9.27
N VAL A 185 8.92 1.88 8.33
CA VAL A 185 9.30 0.81 7.42
C VAL A 185 10.19 -0.16 8.21
N GLU A 186 9.73 -1.40 8.38
CA GLU A 186 10.33 -2.37 9.31
C GLU A 186 11.38 -3.30 8.67
N GLU A 187 11.39 -3.39 7.34
CA GLU A 187 12.36 -4.16 6.59
C GLU A 187 13.17 -3.25 5.68
N ASN A 188 14.44 -3.59 5.48
CA ASN A 188 15.32 -2.83 4.60
C ASN A 188 14.93 -3.04 3.13
N VAL A 189 14.18 -2.08 2.57
CA VAL A 189 13.64 -2.16 1.21
C VAL A 189 14.74 -2.22 0.15
N GLU A 190 15.87 -1.53 0.36
CA GLU A 190 17.02 -1.56 -0.55
C GLU A 190 17.64 -2.96 -0.68
N LYS A 191 17.51 -3.79 0.36
CA LYS A 191 17.95 -5.20 0.39
C LYS A 191 16.83 -6.19 0.02
N GLY A 192 15.73 -5.70 -0.55
CA GLY A 192 14.60 -6.52 -0.97
C GLY A 192 13.57 -6.81 0.13
N GLY A 193 13.61 -6.05 1.24
CA GLY A 193 12.57 -6.07 2.26
C GLY A 193 11.25 -5.44 1.81
N ALA A 194 10.16 -5.80 2.49
CA ALA A 194 8.85 -5.20 2.30
C ALA A 194 8.78 -3.81 2.94
N TYR A 195 8.07 -2.86 2.31
CA TYR A 195 7.86 -1.55 2.92
C TYR A 195 6.73 -1.53 3.95
N GLU A 196 5.85 -2.54 3.90
CA GLU A 196 4.72 -2.72 4.80
C GLU A 196 4.58 -4.22 5.13
N CYS A 197 4.36 -4.52 6.41
CA CYS A 197 4.15 -5.88 6.90
C CYS A 197 3.02 -5.87 7.94
N SER A 198 1.95 -6.62 7.70
CA SER A 198 0.88 -6.81 8.69
C SER A 198 0.68 -8.28 8.99
N PHE A 199 0.25 -8.60 10.21
CA PHE A 199 0.05 -10.00 10.60
C PHE A 199 -1.26 -10.23 11.36
N LYS A 200 -1.76 -11.46 11.23
CA LYS A 200 -2.94 -11.94 11.95
C LYS A 200 -2.87 -13.44 12.19
N THR A 201 -3.33 -13.88 13.36
CA THR A 201 -3.30 -15.28 13.78
C THR A 201 -4.66 -15.96 13.55
N TYR A 202 -4.60 -17.20 13.07
CA TYR A 202 -5.72 -18.06 12.74
C TYR A 202 -5.53 -19.44 13.37
N ARG A 203 -6.65 -20.13 13.64
CA ARG A 203 -6.61 -21.54 14.11
C ARG A 203 -6.44 -22.55 12.96
N LYS A 204 -6.79 -22.16 11.73
CA LYS A 204 -6.84 -23.03 10.56
C LYS A 204 -6.16 -22.35 9.36
N ILE A 205 -5.44 -23.12 8.55
CA ILE A 205 -4.70 -22.60 7.38
C ILE A 205 -5.64 -22.20 6.24
N GLU A 206 -6.80 -22.83 6.13
CA GLU A 206 -7.82 -22.53 5.13
C GLU A 206 -8.27 -21.07 5.25
N LYS A 207 -8.39 -20.55 6.47
CA LYS A 207 -8.74 -19.14 6.73
C LYS A 207 -7.69 -18.14 6.24
N ILE A 208 -6.44 -18.57 6.08
CA ILE A 208 -5.39 -17.76 5.47
C ILE A 208 -5.54 -17.82 3.95
N LYS A 209 -5.81 -18.99 3.37
CA LYS A 209 -6.06 -19.14 1.93
C LYS A 209 -7.29 -18.37 1.45
N ASP A 210 -8.32 -18.24 2.29
CA ASP A 210 -9.52 -17.42 2.04
C ASP A 210 -9.20 -15.92 1.79
N LEU A 211 -8.00 -15.45 2.14
CA LEU A 211 -7.56 -14.08 1.87
C LEU A 211 -7.14 -13.87 0.41
N LEU A 212 -6.80 -14.94 -0.30
CA LEU A 212 -6.35 -14.82 -1.69
C LEU A 212 -7.53 -14.55 -2.62
N PRO A 213 -7.39 -13.62 -3.58
CA PRO A 213 -8.38 -13.46 -4.64
C PRO A 213 -8.37 -14.67 -5.58
N SER A 214 -9.44 -14.83 -6.35
CA SER A 214 -9.47 -15.81 -7.44
C SER A 214 -8.39 -15.49 -8.48
N LYS A 215 -7.91 -16.53 -9.18
CA LYS A 215 -6.92 -16.38 -10.26
C LYS A 215 -7.37 -15.39 -11.33
N GLU A 216 -8.65 -15.42 -11.71
CA GLU A 216 -9.23 -14.52 -12.69
C GLU A 216 -9.20 -13.06 -12.23
N LYS A 217 -9.59 -12.80 -10.97
CA LYS A 217 -9.53 -11.46 -10.38
C LYS A 217 -8.09 -10.94 -10.38
N MET A 218 -7.14 -11.76 -9.93
CA MET A 218 -5.72 -11.40 -9.89
C MET A 218 -5.14 -11.09 -11.28
N GLN A 219 -5.44 -11.92 -12.28
CA GLN A 219 -5.00 -11.68 -13.66
C GLN A 219 -5.62 -10.40 -14.23
N THR A 220 -6.88 -10.10 -13.88
CA THR A 220 -7.56 -8.88 -14.30
C THR A 220 -6.92 -7.65 -13.65
N SER A 221 -6.69 -7.65 -12.34
CA SER A 221 -5.98 -6.59 -11.63
C SER A 221 -4.59 -6.34 -12.22
N PHE A 222 -3.82 -7.40 -12.47
CA PHE A 222 -2.50 -7.27 -13.09
C PHE A 222 -2.56 -6.65 -14.48
N LYS A 223 -3.50 -7.10 -15.33
CA LYS A 223 -3.69 -6.52 -16.68
C LYS A 223 -4.05 -5.04 -16.60
N GLN A 224 -4.92 -4.66 -15.67
CA GLN A 224 -5.29 -3.25 -15.46
C GLN A 224 -4.05 -2.44 -15.07
N VAL A 225 -3.29 -2.89 -14.06
CA VAL A 225 -2.11 -2.18 -13.58
C VAL A 225 -1.00 -2.08 -14.63
N ILE A 226 -0.77 -3.12 -15.43
CA ILE A 226 0.31 -3.11 -16.44
C ILE A 226 -0.07 -2.39 -17.74
N ASN A 227 -1.36 -2.23 -18.06
CA ASN A 227 -1.81 -1.58 -19.30
C ASN A 227 -2.07 -0.08 -19.15
N ILE A 228 -2.10 0.42 -17.92
CA ILE A 228 -2.05 1.84 -17.56
C ILE A 228 -0.68 2.42 -17.94
#